data_AF-A0A2V6WTT1-F1
#
_entry.id   AF-A0A2V6WTT1-F1
#
_cell.length_a   1.000
_cell.length_b   1.000
_cell.length_c   1.000
_cell.angle_alpha   90.00
_cell.angle_beta   90.00
_cell.angle_gamma   90.00
#
_symmetry.space_group_name_H-M   'P 1'
#
loop_
_entity.id
_entity.type
_entity.pdbx_description
1 polymer ?
#
loop_
_entity_poly.entity_id
_entity_poly.type
_entity_poly.pdbx_seq_one_letter_code
_entity_poly.pdbx_strand_id
1 'polypeptide(L)'
;MAPRASWRRTRTSSAGIWEFNEPRRTMGAVSWIDPDFPTTATPSDRVGRVLGLNPGLFTGPGTNTYLVGAREPVLIDTGAGVAGYPPVLDAYLKARGLGRPSRIVLTHRHRDHMGGVAQLRARFPGIPVAKLRHRDPALPEPVDHLSDGQAVPADGATLIPLHTPGHASDHLCYYLVEERALFTGDLILGGSTTVIPPDDGDLGDYLRSLERVRALDVRRIYPAHGPVIEDPRATIREYVEHRHARERQILERLGGGPATIPEIVGAIYAGVSPALHGAAAMSVESHLRKLAGEGRVREQLRPGEASRWGFV
;
A
#
# COMPACT_ATOMS: atom_id res chain seq x y z
N MET A 1 -33.17 31.93 15.44
CA MET A 1 -32.23 32.98 15.92
C MET A 1 -31.25 32.33 16.88
N ALA A 2 -29.99 32.18 16.47
CA ALA A 2 -28.94 31.56 17.27
C ALA A 2 -28.45 32.50 18.39
N PRO A 3 -28.14 31.99 19.60
CA PRO A 3 -27.32 32.75 20.54
C PRO A 3 -25.84 32.67 20.12
N ARG A 4 -25.21 33.83 20.01
CA ARG A 4 -23.78 34.00 19.71
C ARG A 4 -22.93 33.60 20.91
N ALA A 5 -22.04 32.63 20.76
CA ALA A 5 -20.99 32.34 21.73
C ALA A 5 -19.77 33.25 21.46
N SER A 6 -19.42 34.08 22.44
CA SER A 6 -18.20 34.90 22.43
C SER A 6 -17.13 34.27 23.33
N TRP A 7 -15.90 34.13 22.83
CA TRP A 7 -14.77 33.58 23.59
C TRP A 7 -13.85 34.71 24.05
N ARG A 8 -13.63 34.84 25.36
CA ARG A 8 -12.54 35.64 25.96
C ARG A 8 -11.37 34.73 26.31
N ARG A 9 -10.16 35.26 26.09
CA ARG A 9 -8.87 34.61 26.36
C ARG A 9 -8.50 34.76 27.83
N THR A 10 -8.08 33.69 28.49
CA THR A 10 -7.26 33.75 29.72
C THR A 10 -5.94 33.02 29.50
N ARG A 11 -4.87 33.67 29.97
CA ARG A 11 -3.48 33.24 29.87
C ARG A 11 -3.14 32.29 31.04
N THR A 12 -2.10 31.49 30.76
CA THR A 12 -1.17 30.79 31.68
C THR A 12 -1.64 29.51 32.38
N SER A 13 -1.03 28.36 32.05
CA SER A 13 0.12 27.81 32.80
C SER A 13 0.64 26.48 32.22
N SER A 14 1.96 26.43 32.05
CA SER A 14 2.89 25.29 32.17
C SER A 14 2.36 23.85 32.19
N ALA A 15 2.25 23.24 31.01
CA ALA A 15 2.66 21.85 30.75
C ALA A 15 2.77 21.71 29.23
N GLY A 16 3.96 21.37 28.72
CA GLY A 16 4.19 21.17 27.30
C GLY A 16 3.50 19.89 26.82
N ILE A 17 2.21 19.98 26.51
CA ILE A 17 1.47 18.98 25.75
C ILE A 17 1.61 19.37 24.28
N TRP A 18 2.36 18.58 23.53
CA TRP A 18 2.33 18.63 22.08
C TRP A 18 0.98 18.04 21.62
N GLU A 19 -0.04 18.88 21.47
CA GLU A 19 -1.24 18.53 20.73
C GLU A 19 -0.87 18.49 19.24
N PHE A 20 -0.61 17.30 18.72
CA PHE A 20 -0.62 17.06 17.29
C PHE A 20 -2.08 17.17 16.85
N ASN A 21 -2.45 18.35 16.36
CA ASN A 21 -3.75 18.62 15.79
C ASN A 21 -3.83 17.89 14.44
N GLU A 22 -4.24 16.62 14.45
CA GLU A 22 -4.74 16.01 13.22
C GLU A 22 -5.84 16.96 12.70
N PRO A 23 -5.84 17.34 11.41
CA PRO A 23 -7.05 17.85 10.84
C PRO A 23 -8.08 16.76 11.08
N ARG A 24 -9.08 17.04 11.94
CA ARG A 24 -10.28 16.24 12.10
C ARG A 24 -10.96 16.19 10.73
N ARG A 25 -10.48 15.35 9.83
CA ARG A 25 -11.31 14.72 8.83
C ARG A 25 -12.20 13.82 9.64
N THR A 26 -13.35 14.37 10.04
CA THR A 26 -14.51 13.54 10.30
C THR A 26 -14.54 12.49 9.20
N MET A 27 -14.31 11.22 9.53
CA MET A 27 -14.59 10.09 8.64
C MET A 27 -16.11 9.98 8.45
N GLY A 28 -16.74 11.05 7.95
CA GLY A 28 -18.02 10.98 7.29
C GLY A 28 -17.74 10.51 5.88
N ALA A 29 -17.90 9.22 5.64
CA ALA A 29 -18.09 8.55 4.34
C ALA A 29 -17.66 9.32 3.06
N VAL A 30 -16.42 9.81 2.97
CA VAL A 30 -15.78 10.00 1.68
C VAL A 30 -15.20 8.63 1.35
N SER A 31 -15.93 7.87 0.55
CA SER A 31 -15.44 6.61 0.01
C SER A 31 -14.10 6.87 -0.67
N TRP A 32 -13.03 6.19 -0.25
CA TRP A 32 -11.74 6.27 -0.94
C TRP A 32 -11.79 5.59 -2.33
N ILE A 33 -12.91 4.93 -2.65
CA ILE A 33 -13.31 4.55 -3.99
C ILE A 33 -13.90 5.79 -4.67
N ASP A 34 -13.09 6.44 -5.48
CA ASP A 34 -13.47 7.56 -6.34
C ASP A 34 -14.07 7.02 -7.66
N PRO A 35 -15.39 7.19 -7.91
CA PRO A 35 -16.03 6.68 -9.13
C PRO A 35 -15.60 7.44 -10.38
N ASP A 36 -15.07 8.66 -10.23
CA ASP A 36 -14.62 9.52 -11.32
C ASP A 36 -13.11 9.35 -11.58
N PHE A 37 -12.44 8.42 -10.88
CA PHE A 37 -11.02 8.17 -11.07
C PHE A 37 -10.73 7.73 -12.51
N PRO A 38 -9.84 8.42 -13.25
CA PRO A 38 -9.68 8.15 -14.67
C PRO A 38 -9.22 6.72 -14.95
N THR A 39 -9.85 6.05 -15.92
CA THR A 39 -9.47 4.68 -16.33
C THR A 39 -8.07 4.62 -16.96
N THR A 40 -7.59 5.75 -17.49
CA THR A 40 -6.22 5.90 -17.98
C THR A 40 -5.64 7.26 -17.59
N ALA A 41 -4.31 7.35 -17.46
CA ALA A 41 -3.59 8.60 -17.27
C ALA A 41 -2.18 8.51 -17.86
N THR A 42 -1.57 9.67 -18.12
CA THR A 42 -0.17 9.77 -18.60
C THR A 42 0.57 10.77 -17.70
N PRO A 43 0.97 10.37 -16.48
CA PRO A 43 1.60 11.29 -15.53
C PRO A 43 2.97 11.83 -15.96
N SER A 44 3.64 11.21 -16.94
CA SER A 44 4.88 11.72 -17.53
C SER A 44 5.09 11.16 -18.93
N ASP A 45 6.13 11.65 -19.62
CA ASP A 45 6.51 11.17 -20.95
C ASP A 45 6.90 9.69 -20.98
N ARG A 46 7.37 9.13 -19.85
CA ARG A 46 7.79 7.73 -19.73
C ARG A 46 6.80 6.84 -19.00
N VAL A 47 5.79 7.41 -18.36
CA VAL A 47 4.87 6.66 -17.49
C VAL A 47 3.44 6.84 -17.96
N GLY A 48 2.84 5.72 -18.38
CA GLY A 48 1.41 5.57 -18.57
C GLY A 48 0.77 4.78 -17.45
N ARG A 49 -0.52 5.01 -17.21
CA ARG A 49 -1.32 4.27 -16.21
C ARG A 49 -2.60 3.77 -16.85
N VAL A 50 -2.90 2.48 -16.65
CA VAL A 50 -4.18 1.87 -17.00
C VAL A 50 -4.77 1.22 -15.76
N LEU A 51 -6.01 1.57 -15.42
CA LEU A 51 -6.70 1.08 -14.24
C LEU A 51 -7.21 -0.35 -14.46
N GLY A 52 -7.02 -1.23 -13.47
CA GLY A 52 -7.38 -2.66 -13.50
C GLY A 52 -8.89 -2.94 -13.44
N LEU A 53 -9.72 -1.90 -13.32
CA LEU A 53 -11.19 -1.96 -13.28
C LEU A 53 -11.76 -2.85 -12.17
N ASN A 54 -11.08 -2.89 -11.03
CA ASN A 54 -11.40 -3.71 -9.86
C ASN A 54 -11.56 -2.84 -8.60
N PRO A 55 -12.50 -1.87 -8.55
CA PRO A 55 -12.70 -1.03 -7.39
C PRO A 55 -13.15 -1.86 -6.17
N GLY A 56 -12.76 -1.43 -4.97
CA GLY A 56 -13.06 -2.18 -3.76
C GLY A 56 -12.45 -1.61 -2.49
N LEU A 57 -12.81 -2.22 -1.35
CA LEU A 57 -12.36 -1.77 -0.03
C LEU A 57 -10.83 -1.77 0.14
N PHE A 58 -10.12 -2.63 -0.58
CA PHE A 58 -8.65 -2.75 -0.53
C PHE A 58 -7.94 -2.16 -1.75
N THR A 59 -8.67 -1.95 -2.85
CA THR A 59 -8.11 -1.51 -4.14
C THR A 59 -8.53 -0.08 -4.52
N GLY A 60 -9.43 0.55 -3.75
CA GLY A 60 -9.89 1.91 -3.95
C GLY A 60 -10.62 2.03 -5.29
N PRO A 61 -10.23 2.97 -6.17
CA PRO A 61 -10.79 3.03 -7.52
C PRO A 61 -10.39 1.82 -8.41
N GLY A 62 -9.34 1.08 -8.04
CA GLY A 62 -8.82 -0.08 -8.77
C GLY A 62 -7.29 -0.13 -8.71
N THR A 63 -6.70 -1.22 -9.23
CA THR A 63 -5.25 -1.36 -9.31
C THR A 63 -4.70 -0.53 -10.47
N ASN A 64 -3.79 0.39 -10.19
CA ASN A 64 -3.00 1.09 -11.18
C ASN A 64 -1.94 0.12 -11.75
N THR A 65 -2.10 -0.24 -13.01
CA THR A 65 -1.02 -0.87 -13.78
C THR A 65 -0.26 0.21 -14.54
N TYR A 66 1.07 0.09 -14.64
CA TYR A 66 1.91 1.14 -15.21
C TYR A 66 2.68 0.66 -16.43
N LEU A 67 2.67 1.46 -17.49
CA LEU A 67 3.51 1.28 -18.66
C LEU A 67 4.71 2.21 -18.54
N VAL A 68 5.92 1.64 -18.49
CA VAL A 68 7.16 2.40 -18.27
C VAL A 68 8.10 2.26 -19.47
N GLY A 69 8.47 3.40 -20.04
CA GLY A 69 9.36 3.51 -21.20
C GLY A 69 8.67 4.12 -22.42
N ALA A 70 9.29 3.96 -23.58
CA ALA A 70 8.85 4.51 -24.85
C ALA A 70 8.14 3.44 -25.71
N ARG A 71 8.70 3.02 -26.85
CA ARG A 71 7.95 2.29 -27.90
C ARG A 71 7.43 0.94 -27.43
N GLU A 72 8.23 0.18 -26.67
CA GLU A 72 7.85 -1.14 -26.15
C GLU A 72 8.02 -1.14 -24.62
N PRO A 73 7.06 -0.55 -23.89
CA PRO A 73 7.21 -0.30 -22.46
C PRO A 73 7.21 -1.60 -21.64
N VAL A 74 7.77 -1.53 -20.43
CA VAL A 74 7.56 -2.55 -19.39
C VAL A 74 6.20 -2.31 -18.75
N LEU A 75 5.40 -3.37 -18.53
CA LEU A 75 4.16 -3.31 -17.77
C LEU A 75 4.43 -3.71 -16.31
N ILE A 76 4.12 -2.83 -15.36
CA ILE A 76 4.13 -3.12 -13.92
C ILE A 76 2.72 -3.52 -13.49
N ASP A 77 2.60 -4.73 -12.93
CA ASP A 77 1.36 -5.38 -12.50
C ASP A 77 0.31 -5.58 -13.60
N THR A 78 -0.71 -6.38 -13.30
CA THR A 78 -1.66 -6.92 -14.29
C THR A 78 -3.13 -6.79 -13.88
N GLY A 79 -3.42 -6.19 -12.72
CA GLY A 79 -4.77 -6.12 -12.20
C GLY A 79 -5.31 -7.47 -11.73
N ALA A 80 -6.60 -7.50 -11.41
CA ALA A 80 -7.30 -8.68 -10.87
C ALA A 80 -7.81 -9.67 -11.94
N GLY A 81 -7.36 -9.54 -13.19
CA GLY A 81 -7.83 -10.35 -14.32
C GLY A 81 -9.26 -10.02 -14.77
N VAL A 82 -9.66 -8.75 -14.65
CA VAL A 82 -11.00 -8.29 -15.08
C VAL A 82 -11.10 -8.35 -16.60
N ALA A 83 -12.18 -8.94 -17.13
CA ALA A 83 -12.37 -9.13 -18.58
C ALA A 83 -12.28 -7.82 -19.39
N GLY A 84 -12.71 -6.70 -18.80
CA GLY A 84 -12.67 -5.37 -19.42
C GLY A 84 -11.30 -4.69 -19.44
N TYR A 85 -10.29 -5.18 -18.71
CA TYR A 85 -8.98 -4.54 -18.63
C TYR A 85 -8.18 -4.57 -19.95
N PRO A 86 -8.01 -5.71 -20.67
CA PRO A 86 -7.21 -5.74 -21.89
C PRO A 86 -7.69 -4.80 -23.00
N PRO A 87 -9.01 -4.64 -23.27
CA PRO A 87 -9.48 -3.63 -24.23
C PRO A 87 -9.07 -2.19 -23.88
N VAL A 88 -9.04 -1.83 -22.59
CA VAL A 88 -8.60 -0.50 -22.15
C VAL A 88 -7.10 -0.34 -22.33
N LEU A 89 -6.31 -1.38 -22.01
CA LEU A 89 -4.88 -1.40 -22.25
C LEU A 89 -4.56 -1.23 -23.74
N ASP A 90 -5.23 -1.98 -24.63
CA ASP A 90 -5.06 -1.88 -26.08
C ASP A 90 -5.39 -0.47 -26.61
N ALA A 91 -6.50 0.10 -26.16
CA ALA A 91 -6.90 1.45 -26.54
C ALA A 91 -5.87 2.48 -26.09
N TYR A 92 -5.34 2.34 -24.88
CA TYR A 92 -4.28 3.21 -24.35
C TYR A 92 -2.99 3.10 -25.18
N LEU A 93 -2.49 1.87 -25.42
CA LEU A 93 -1.29 1.64 -26.23
C LEU A 93 -1.44 2.27 -27.62
N LYS A 94 -2.57 2.03 -28.29
CA LYS A 94 -2.87 2.62 -29.60
C LYS A 94 -2.91 4.14 -29.57
N ALA A 95 -3.62 4.74 -28.60
CA ALA A 95 -3.76 6.19 -28.47
C ALA A 95 -2.41 6.88 -28.20
N ARG A 96 -1.47 6.19 -27.55
CA ARG A 96 -0.13 6.68 -27.26
C ARG A 96 0.91 6.33 -28.34
N GLY A 97 0.52 5.58 -29.38
CA GLY A 97 1.45 5.11 -30.41
C GLY A 97 2.51 4.13 -29.87
N LEU A 98 2.19 3.42 -28.78
CA LEU A 98 3.05 2.42 -28.16
C LEU A 98 2.81 1.05 -28.81
N GLY A 99 3.87 0.26 -28.93
CA GLY A 99 3.82 -1.15 -29.24
C GLY A 99 3.34 -1.99 -28.06
N ARG A 100 3.36 -3.31 -28.22
CA ARG A 100 3.05 -4.23 -27.12
C ARG A 100 4.08 -4.07 -25.98
N PRO A 101 3.71 -4.37 -24.72
CA PRO A 101 4.69 -4.38 -23.65
C PRO A 101 5.80 -5.40 -23.90
N SER A 102 7.04 -5.03 -23.59
CA SER A 102 8.22 -5.89 -23.78
C SER A 102 8.32 -6.99 -22.74
N ARG A 103 7.79 -6.75 -21.53
CA ARG A 103 7.66 -7.71 -20.42
C ARG A 103 6.67 -7.20 -19.38
N ILE A 104 6.26 -8.11 -18.49
CA ILE A 104 5.53 -7.81 -17.26
C ILE A 104 6.48 -7.96 -16.08
N VAL A 105 6.49 -7.00 -15.16
CA VAL A 105 7.12 -7.13 -13.85
C VAL A 105 6.06 -7.01 -12.76
N LEU A 106 6.08 -7.90 -11.77
CA LEU A 106 5.08 -7.96 -10.70
C LEU A 106 5.65 -7.39 -9.41
N THR A 107 4.86 -6.59 -8.70
CA THR A 107 5.24 -6.06 -7.38
C THR A 107 5.21 -7.17 -6.33
N HIS A 108 4.12 -7.93 -6.24
CA HIS A 108 3.95 -8.97 -5.22
C HIS A 108 2.84 -9.97 -5.57
N ARG A 109 2.58 -10.92 -4.66
CA ARG A 109 1.67 -12.06 -4.86
C ARG A 109 0.17 -11.80 -4.80
N HIS A 110 -0.29 -10.63 -4.37
CA HIS A 110 -1.74 -10.43 -4.23
C HIS A 110 -2.45 -10.49 -5.58
N ARG A 111 -3.68 -11.02 -5.54
CA ARG A 111 -4.45 -11.39 -6.73
C ARG A 111 -4.71 -10.21 -7.64
N ASP A 112 -4.86 -9.02 -7.11
CA ASP A 112 -5.11 -7.81 -7.87
C ASP A 112 -3.85 -7.22 -8.53
N HIS A 113 -2.67 -7.78 -8.29
CA HIS A 113 -1.42 -7.43 -8.98
C HIS A 113 -1.03 -8.47 -10.03
N MET A 114 -1.20 -9.76 -9.72
CA MET A 114 -0.80 -10.86 -10.62
C MET A 114 -1.96 -11.62 -11.28
N GLY A 115 -3.21 -11.30 -10.96
CA GLY A 115 -4.39 -12.02 -11.44
C GLY A 115 -4.63 -11.92 -12.94
N GLY A 116 -4.14 -10.86 -13.58
CA GLY A 116 -4.23 -10.66 -15.03
C GLY A 116 -3.15 -11.37 -15.86
N VAL A 117 -2.17 -12.06 -15.24
CA VAL A 117 -1.05 -12.66 -15.98
C VAL A 117 -1.50 -13.65 -17.05
N ALA A 118 -2.42 -14.57 -16.72
CA ALA A 118 -2.94 -15.56 -17.69
C ALA A 118 -3.65 -14.87 -18.87
N GLN A 119 -4.47 -13.87 -18.56
CA GLN A 119 -5.22 -13.07 -19.54
C GLN A 119 -4.27 -12.31 -20.48
N LEU A 120 -3.22 -11.70 -19.94
CA LEU A 120 -2.26 -10.94 -20.72
C LEU A 120 -1.31 -11.83 -21.54
N ARG A 121 -1.00 -13.05 -21.11
CA ARG A 121 -0.27 -14.01 -21.94
C ARG A 121 -1.09 -14.48 -23.13
N ALA A 122 -2.40 -14.68 -22.95
CA ALA A 122 -3.29 -14.97 -24.07
C ALA A 122 -3.37 -13.78 -25.04
N ARG A 123 -3.36 -12.55 -24.51
CA ARG A 123 -3.41 -11.31 -25.32
C ARG A 123 -2.10 -11.00 -26.06
N PHE A 124 -0.96 -11.27 -25.41
CA PHE A 124 0.39 -11.03 -25.89
C PHE A 124 1.22 -12.32 -25.80
N PRO A 125 1.09 -13.23 -26.78
CA PRO A 125 1.81 -14.50 -26.77
C PRO A 125 3.32 -14.32 -26.58
N GLY A 126 3.89 -15.12 -25.68
CA GLY A 126 5.33 -15.12 -25.38
C GLY A 126 5.84 -13.92 -24.58
N ILE A 127 4.95 -13.08 -24.00
CA ILE A 127 5.39 -12.00 -23.12
C ILE A 127 6.11 -12.57 -21.86
N PRO A 128 7.37 -12.16 -21.59
CA PRO A 128 8.05 -12.54 -20.36
C PRO A 128 7.37 -11.94 -19.14
N VAL A 129 7.36 -12.69 -18.04
CA VAL A 129 6.85 -12.23 -16.74
C VAL A 129 7.96 -12.43 -15.72
N ALA A 130 8.27 -11.40 -14.95
CA ALA A 130 9.30 -11.44 -13.93
C ALA A 130 8.77 -10.98 -12.57
N LYS A 131 9.28 -11.58 -11.50
CA LYS A 131 8.88 -11.30 -10.10
C LYS A 131 10.01 -11.68 -9.14
N LEU A 132 10.00 -11.17 -7.91
CA LEU A 132 10.83 -11.77 -6.85
C LEU A 132 10.51 -13.26 -6.69
N ARG A 133 11.53 -14.08 -6.43
CA ARG A 133 11.33 -15.52 -6.26
C ARG A 133 10.43 -15.78 -5.05
N HIS A 134 9.26 -16.34 -5.31
CA HIS A 134 8.29 -16.76 -4.31
C HIS A 134 7.48 -17.96 -4.81
N ARG A 135 6.85 -18.70 -3.90
CA ARG A 135 6.00 -19.84 -4.27
C ARG A 135 4.55 -19.39 -4.40
N ASP A 136 4.11 -19.18 -5.64
CA ASP A 136 2.75 -18.73 -5.95
C ASP A 136 1.99 -19.74 -6.83
N PRO A 137 1.18 -20.64 -6.22
CA PRO A 137 0.43 -21.64 -6.96
C PRO A 137 -0.54 -21.06 -8.01
N ALA A 138 -0.97 -19.81 -7.81
CA ALA A 138 -1.90 -19.12 -8.71
C ALA A 138 -1.20 -18.38 -9.87
N LEU A 139 0.14 -18.31 -9.87
CA LEU A 139 0.90 -17.63 -10.92
C LEU A 139 1.27 -18.62 -12.03
N PRO A 140 0.84 -18.41 -13.29
CA PRO A 140 1.21 -19.31 -14.38
C PRO A 140 2.71 -19.25 -14.69
N GLU A 141 3.35 -20.40 -14.85
CA GLU A 141 4.74 -20.55 -15.31
C GLU A 141 4.87 -20.42 -16.85
N PRO A 142 6.06 -20.07 -17.40
CA PRO A 142 7.32 -19.78 -16.72
C PRO A 142 7.39 -18.35 -16.14
N VAL A 143 8.07 -18.14 -15.01
CA VAL A 143 8.32 -16.80 -14.43
C VAL A 143 9.82 -16.59 -14.21
N ASP A 144 10.34 -15.48 -14.74
CA ASP A 144 11.70 -15.04 -14.48
C ASP A 144 11.83 -14.46 -13.06
N HIS A 145 12.99 -14.63 -12.44
CA HIS A 145 13.22 -14.15 -11.08
C HIS A 145 14.04 -12.86 -11.06
N LEU A 146 13.48 -11.83 -10.43
CA LEU A 146 14.15 -10.57 -10.16
C LEU A 146 14.91 -10.66 -8.82
N SER A 147 16.05 -9.98 -8.75
CA SER A 147 16.82 -9.79 -7.52
C SER A 147 16.79 -8.32 -7.10
N ASP A 148 16.93 -8.06 -5.79
CA ASP A 148 17.08 -6.70 -5.27
C ASP A 148 18.24 -5.95 -5.97
N GLY A 149 17.98 -4.74 -6.44
CA GLY A 149 18.97 -3.89 -7.11
C GLY A 149 19.29 -4.28 -8.57
N GLN A 150 18.72 -5.37 -9.10
CA GLN A 150 18.99 -5.80 -10.48
C GLN A 150 18.31 -4.88 -11.49
N ALA A 151 19.08 -4.15 -12.30
CA ALA A 151 18.52 -3.29 -13.34
C ALA A 151 17.64 -4.08 -14.33
N VAL A 152 16.42 -3.59 -14.54
CA VAL A 152 15.47 -4.05 -15.55
C VAL A 152 15.39 -2.97 -16.63
N PRO A 153 16.04 -3.16 -17.79
CA PRO A 153 16.00 -2.19 -18.87
C PRO A 153 14.62 -2.15 -19.53
N ALA A 154 14.17 -0.94 -19.85
CA ALA A 154 13.03 -0.63 -20.69
C ALA A 154 13.46 0.33 -21.80
N ASP A 155 12.68 0.46 -22.87
CA ASP A 155 13.00 1.42 -23.94
C ASP A 155 13.01 2.86 -23.38
N GLY A 156 14.18 3.48 -23.28
CA GLY A 156 14.34 4.84 -22.74
C GLY A 156 14.11 5.00 -21.22
N ALA A 157 14.08 3.90 -20.46
CA ALA A 157 13.88 3.89 -19.01
C ALA A 157 14.61 2.72 -18.32
N THR A 158 14.98 2.90 -17.05
CA THR A 158 15.63 1.88 -16.23
C THR A 158 14.86 1.71 -14.93
N LEU A 159 14.32 0.51 -14.70
CA LEU A 159 13.67 0.14 -13.45
C LEU A 159 14.65 -0.63 -12.56
N ILE A 160 14.75 -0.24 -11.30
CA ILE A 160 15.50 -0.97 -10.28
C ILE A 160 14.50 -1.55 -9.26
N PRO A 161 14.30 -2.87 -9.22
CA PRO A 161 13.51 -3.53 -8.19
C PRO A 161 14.20 -3.35 -6.84
N LEU A 162 13.41 -3.03 -5.83
CA LEU A 162 13.82 -2.88 -4.45
C LEU A 162 12.97 -3.82 -3.61
N HIS A 163 13.61 -4.80 -2.96
CA HIS A 163 12.90 -5.67 -2.02
C HIS A 163 12.46 -4.86 -0.81
N THR A 164 11.15 -4.76 -0.65
CA THR A 164 10.47 -3.94 0.36
C THR A 164 9.40 -4.78 1.06
N PRO A 165 9.80 -5.84 1.79
CA PRO A 165 8.87 -6.72 2.47
C PRO A 165 8.08 -5.98 3.56
N GLY A 166 7.01 -6.62 4.01
CA GLY A 166 6.21 -6.15 5.14
C GLY A 166 4.73 -6.16 4.83
N HIS A 167 4.30 -5.64 3.68
CA HIS A 167 2.93 -5.85 3.20
C HIS A 167 2.74 -7.29 2.69
N ALA A 168 3.70 -7.78 1.92
CA ALA A 168 3.86 -9.18 1.55
C ALA A 168 5.35 -9.52 1.62
N SER A 169 5.67 -10.79 1.88
CA SER A 169 7.07 -11.22 2.03
C SER A 169 7.87 -11.07 0.74
N ASP A 170 7.19 -11.13 -0.41
CA ASP A 170 7.78 -11.07 -1.75
C ASP A 170 7.72 -9.67 -2.41
N HIS A 171 7.37 -8.64 -1.65
CA HIS A 171 7.03 -7.33 -2.19
C HIS A 171 8.23 -6.56 -2.77
N LEU A 172 8.07 -6.05 -3.99
CA LEU A 172 9.01 -5.18 -4.69
C LEU A 172 8.40 -3.79 -4.92
N CYS A 173 9.15 -2.75 -4.58
CA CYS A 173 9.01 -1.45 -5.25
C CYS A 173 9.90 -1.41 -6.50
N TYR A 174 9.60 -0.52 -7.44
CA TYR A 174 10.46 -0.27 -8.60
C TYR A 174 10.88 1.20 -8.66
N TYR A 175 12.18 1.47 -8.61
CA TYR A 175 12.73 2.81 -8.77
C TYR A 175 13.03 3.10 -10.24
N LEU A 176 12.41 4.14 -10.79
CA LEU A 176 12.65 4.65 -12.14
C LEU A 176 13.77 5.69 -12.09
N VAL A 177 14.94 5.33 -12.62
CA VAL A 177 16.16 6.13 -12.50
C VAL A 177 16.02 7.51 -13.13
N GLU A 178 15.46 7.58 -14.34
CA GLU A 178 15.40 8.78 -15.16
C GLU A 178 14.48 9.86 -14.57
N GLU A 179 13.43 9.45 -13.86
CA GLU A 179 12.48 10.38 -13.24
C GLU A 179 12.69 10.54 -11.73
N ARG A 180 13.58 9.74 -11.14
CA ARG A 180 13.72 9.60 -9.68
C ARG A 180 12.36 9.30 -9.03
N ALA A 181 11.58 8.44 -9.67
CA ALA A 181 10.23 8.10 -9.25
C ALA A 181 10.18 6.67 -8.70
N LEU A 182 9.23 6.39 -7.81
CA LEU A 182 9.09 5.10 -7.16
C LEU A 182 7.69 4.53 -7.40
N PHE A 183 7.62 3.37 -8.06
CA PHE A 183 6.42 2.56 -8.09
C PHE A 183 6.36 1.75 -6.80
N THR A 184 5.42 2.10 -5.92
CA THR A 184 5.44 1.61 -4.54
C THR A 184 4.67 0.31 -4.33
N GLY A 185 3.97 -0.21 -5.34
CA GLY A 185 3.03 -1.31 -5.12
C GLY A 185 2.08 -0.95 -3.99
N ASP A 186 2.00 -1.84 -3.02
CA ASP A 186 1.17 -1.71 -1.81
C ASP A 186 1.96 -1.27 -0.57
N LEU A 187 3.23 -0.90 -0.71
CA LEU A 187 4.01 -0.30 0.39
C LEU A 187 3.40 1.04 0.82
N ILE A 188 3.07 1.90 -0.15
CA ILE A 188 2.50 3.23 0.02
C ILE A 188 1.38 3.41 -1.00
N LEU A 189 0.20 3.78 -0.52
CA LEU A 189 -1.02 4.01 -1.30
C LEU A 189 -1.36 5.50 -1.39
N GLY A 190 -1.98 5.92 -2.48
CA GLY A 190 -2.58 7.25 -2.61
C GLY A 190 -3.97 7.28 -1.97
N GLY A 191 -4.17 8.08 -0.93
CA GLY A 191 -5.49 8.35 -0.36
C GLY A 191 -5.99 7.36 0.72
N SER A 192 -5.20 6.33 1.05
CA SER A 192 -5.45 5.42 2.18
C SER A 192 -4.12 4.97 2.81
N THR A 193 -4.17 4.07 3.79
CA THR A 193 -3.00 3.36 4.35
C THR A 193 -3.04 1.90 3.94
N THR A 194 -1.88 1.27 3.76
CA THR A 194 -1.80 -0.16 3.46
C THR A 194 -2.22 -1.04 4.66
N VAL A 195 -2.68 -2.25 4.37
CA VAL A 195 -2.88 -3.29 5.39
C VAL A 195 -1.59 -4.08 5.51
N ILE A 196 -1.28 -4.57 6.72
CA ILE A 196 -0.17 -5.50 6.95
C ILE A 196 -0.82 -6.83 7.38
N PRO A 197 -1.09 -7.75 6.42
CA PRO A 197 -1.81 -8.98 6.70
C PRO A 197 -0.99 -9.88 7.62
N PRO A 198 -1.57 -10.49 8.67
CA PRO A 198 -0.81 -11.32 9.60
C PRO A 198 -0.37 -12.68 9.03
N ASP A 199 -0.89 -13.12 7.89
CA ASP A 199 -0.55 -14.39 7.25
C ASP A 199 0.79 -14.36 6.49
N ASP A 200 1.15 -13.21 5.91
CA ASP A 200 2.39 -13.06 5.11
C ASP A 200 3.10 -11.71 5.30
N GLY A 201 2.46 -10.76 6.00
CA GLY A 201 3.01 -9.45 6.31
C GLY A 201 3.66 -9.37 7.69
N ASP A 202 4.58 -8.42 7.82
CA ASP A 202 5.30 -8.12 9.05
C ASP A 202 5.49 -6.59 9.19
N LEU A 203 5.04 -6.03 10.32
CA LEU A 203 5.11 -4.59 10.53
C LEU A 203 6.55 -4.09 10.76
N GLY A 204 7.42 -4.92 11.32
CA GLY A 204 8.82 -4.57 11.50
C GLY A 204 9.54 -4.44 10.16
N ASP A 205 9.36 -5.42 9.27
CA ASP A 205 9.83 -5.36 7.88
C ASP A 205 9.22 -4.18 7.14
N TYR A 206 7.92 -3.93 7.31
CA TYR A 206 7.25 -2.80 6.70
C TYR A 206 7.88 -1.45 7.08
N LEU A 207 8.17 -1.23 8.37
CA LEU A 207 8.83 -0.01 8.83
C LEU A 207 10.26 0.09 8.31
N ARG A 208 11.02 -1.02 8.27
CA ARG A 208 12.36 -1.05 7.64
C ARG A 208 12.30 -0.72 6.15
N SER A 209 11.29 -1.20 5.45
CA SER A 209 11.05 -0.92 4.03
C SER A 209 10.70 0.55 3.79
N LEU A 210 9.86 1.16 4.63
CA LEU A 210 9.60 2.60 4.60
C LEU A 210 10.88 3.42 4.80
N GLU A 211 11.70 3.03 5.77
CA GLU A 211 13.00 3.68 6.02
C GLU A 211 13.98 3.54 4.84
N ARG A 212 14.02 2.35 4.22
CA ARG A 212 14.82 2.11 3.00
C ARG A 212 14.42 3.06 1.88
N VAL A 213 13.13 3.18 1.57
CA VAL A 213 12.67 4.06 0.48
C VAL A 213 12.76 5.55 0.85
N ARG A 214 12.69 5.89 2.14
CA ARG A 214 12.93 7.27 2.65
C ARG A 214 14.35 7.75 2.39
N ALA A 215 15.32 6.85 2.40
CA ALA A 215 16.73 7.15 2.16
C ALA A 215 17.05 7.39 0.67
N LEU A 216 16.14 7.10 -0.24
CA LEU A 216 16.31 7.33 -1.67
C LEU A 216 15.97 8.78 -2.05
N ASP A 217 16.61 9.27 -3.11
CA ASP A 217 16.19 10.52 -3.75
C ASP A 217 14.96 10.24 -4.64
N VAL A 218 13.76 10.30 -4.05
CA VAL A 218 12.48 10.11 -4.73
C VAL A 218 11.76 11.46 -4.86
N ARG A 219 11.38 11.80 -6.10
CA ARG A 219 10.64 13.02 -6.44
C ARG A 219 9.15 12.79 -6.59
N ARG A 220 8.73 11.57 -6.90
CA ARG A 220 7.33 11.21 -7.12
C ARG A 220 7.09 9.73 -6.80
N ILE A 221 5.92 9.43 -6.24
CA ILE A 221 5.47 8.05 -6.00
C ILE A 221 4.27 7.73 -6.91
N TYR A 222 4.34 6.56 -7.53
CA TYR A 222 3.30 5.94 -8.34
C TYR A 222 2.74 4.72 -7.59
N PRO A 223 1.67 4.87 -6.79
CA PRO A 223 1.15 3.78 -5.97
C PRO A 223 0.29 2.82 -6.78
N ALA A 224 0.19 1.56 -6.36
CA ALA A 224 -0.75 0.64 -7.02
C ALA A 224 -2.22 1.00 -6.80
N HIS A 225 -2.54 1.82 -5.79
CA HIS A 225 -3.90 2.30 -5.57
C HIS A 225 -3.93 3.81 -5.32
N GLY A 226 -4.92 4.47 -5.94
CA GLY A 226 -5.18 5.89 -5.76
C GLY A 226 -4.28 6.82 -6.60
N PRO A 227 -4.28 8.13 -6.31
CA PRO A 227 -3.59 9.13 -7.12
C PRO A 227 -2.07 9.10 -6.94
N VAL A 228 -1.37 9.72 -7.89
CA VAL A 228 0.07 10.01 -7.82
C VAL A 228 0.37 10.87 -6.58
N ILE A 229 1.49 10.58 -5.93
CA ILE A 229 1.98 11.33 -4.77
C ILE A 229 3.17 12.19 -5.20
N GLU A 230 3.00 13.51 -5.12
CA GLU A 230 4.00 14.52 -5.54
C GLU A 230 4.93 14.96 -4.39
N ASP A 231 4.61 14.66 -3.13
CA ASP A 231 5.51 14.88 -1.98
C ASP A 231 5.83 13.55 -1.26
N PRO A 232 6.75 12.74 -1.83
CA PRO A 232 7.15 11.46 -1.24
C PRO A 232 7.66 11.59 0.20
N ARG A 233 8.42 12.64 0.50
CA ARG A 233 9.05 12.82 1.81
C ARG A 233 8.01 13.07 2.90
N ALA A 234 7.01 13.90 2.63
CA ALA A 234 5.91 14.10 3.55
C ALA A 234 5.09 12.84 3.74
N THR A 235 4.71 12.17 2.65
CA THR A 235 3.88 10.95 2.72
C THR A 235 4.57 9.81 3.47
N ILE A 236 5.85 9.54 3.20
CA ILE A 236 6.57 8.47 3.92
C ILE A 236 6.63 8.78 5.43
N ARG A 237 6.88 10.04 5.81
CA ARG A 237 6.88 10.46 7.22
C ARG A 237 5.51 10.27 7.86
N GLU A 238 4.44 10.67 7.19
CA GLU A 238 3.06 10.48 7.68
C GLU A 238 2.75 8.99 7.88
N TYR A 239 3.20 8.13 6.97
CA TYR A 239 3.06 6.69 7.08
C TYR A 239 3.77 6.11 8.30
N VAL A 240 5.02 6.50 8.55
CA VAL A 240 5.80 6.08 9.73
C VAL A 240 5.13 6.57 11.02
N GLU A 241 4.78 7.85 11.09
CA GLU A 241 4.13 8.43 12.27
C GLU A 241 2.77 7.80 12.55
N HIS A 242 1.99 7.49 11.51
CA HIS A 242 0.71 6.80 11.67
C HIS A 242 0.88 5.45 12.37
N ARG A 243 1.90 4.66 12.01
CA ARG A 243 2.18 3.37 12.67
C ARG A 243 2.65 3.58 14.11
N HIS A 244 3.55 4.52 14.36
CA HIS A 244 4.00 4.78 15.73
C HIS A 244 2.86 5.31 16.62
N ALA A 245 1.97 6.14 16.08
CA ALA A 245 0.79 6.59 16.80
C ALA A 245 -0.13 5.43 17.18
N ARG A 246 -0.40 4.50 16.25
CA ARG A 246 -1.19 3.31 16.52
C ARG A 246 -0.56 2.41 17.58
N GLU A 247 0.76 2.22 17.51
CA GLU A 247 1.50 1.45 18.51
C GLU A 247 1.36 2.06 19.91
N ARG A 248 1.52 3.39 20.04
CA ARG A 248 1.31 4.09 21.32
C ARG A 248 -0.09 3.86 21.89
N GLN A 249 -1.12 4.00 21.06
CA GLN A 249 -2.51 3.76 21.47
C GLN A 249 -2.74 2.32 21.97
N ILE A 250 -2.11 1.33 21.32
CA ILE A 250 -2.20 -0.09 21.75
C ILE A 250 -1.53 -0.27 23.12
N LEU A 251 -0.33 0.28 23.31
CA LEU A 251 0.39 0.17 24.58
C LEU A 251 -0.34 0.89 25.71
N GLU A 252 -0.88 2.09 25.45
CA GLU A 252 -1.73 2.82 26.39
C GLU A 252 -2.96 1.99 26.78
N ARG A 253 -3.62 1.35 25.81
CA ARG A 253 -4.76 0.46 26.07
C ARG A 253 -4.36 -0.73 26.94
N LEU A 254 -3.19 -1.32 26.73
CA LEU A 254 -2.67 -2.44 27.54
C LEU A 254 -2.22 -2.02 28.94
N GLY A 255 -1.97 -0.73 29.18
CA GLY A 255 -1.74 -0.16 30.51
C GLY A 255 -2.90 -0.39 31.49
N GLY A 256 -4.13 -0.56 30.97
CA GLY A 256 -5.31 -0.94 31.74
C GLY A 256 -5.42 -2.43 32.05
N GLY A 257 -4.43 -3.24 31.68
CA GLY A 257 -4.41 -4.69 31.86
C GLY A 257 -4.63 -5.47 30.54
N PRO A 258 -4.48 -6.80 30.57
CA PRO A 258 -4.54 -7.62 29.36
C PRO A 258 -5.88 -7.49 28.63
N ALA A 259 -5.84 -7.52 27.30
CA ALA A 259 -7.01 -7.33 26.45
C ALA A 259 -6.98 -8.22 25.20
N THR A 260 -8.16 -8.58 24.69
CA THR A 260 -8.31 -9.26 23.39
C THR A 260 -8.19 -8.25 22.25
N ILE A 261 -7.90 -8.72 21.03
CA ILE A 261 -7.87 -7.86 19.83
C ILE A 261 -9.22 -7.11 19.64
N PRO A 262 -10.41 -7.74 19.75
CA PRO A 262 -11.68 -7.01 19.70
C PRO A 262 -11.84 -5.92 20.76
N GLU A 263 -11.38 -6.15 22.00
CA GLU A 263 -11.41 -5.13 23.06
C GLU A 263 -10.48 -3.95 22.75
N ILE A 264 -9.33 -4.20 22.13
CA ILE A 264 -8.38 -3.17 21.69
C ILE A 264 -8.98 -2.39 20.51
N VAL A 265 -9.54 -3.09 19.51
CA VAL A 265 -10.21 -2.47 18.36
C VAL A 265 -11.36 -1.58 18.82
N GLY A 266 -12.24 -2.07 19.69
CA GLY A 266 -13.37 -1.31 20.21
C GLY A 266 -12.96 -0.04 20.95
N ALA A 267 -11.82 -0.05 21.64
CA ALA A 267 -11.29 1.12 22.34
C ALA A 267 -10.67 2.15 21.38
N ILE A 268 -9.80 1.71 20.45
CA ILE A 268 -9.02 2.65 19.63
C ILE A 268 -9.76 3.07 18.34
N TYR A 269 -10.73 2.27 17.89
CA TYR A 269 -11.51 2.49 16.65
C TYR A 269 -12.99 2.79 16.93
N ALA A 270 -13.32 3.29 18.12
CA ALA A 270 -14.71 3.60 18.52
C ALA A 270 -15.45 4.56 17.55
N GLY A 271 -14.71 5.48 16.92
CA GLY A 271 -15.26 6.42 15.92
C GLY A 271 -15.24 5.91 14.47
N VAL A 272 -14.77 4.69 14.23
CA VAL A 272 -14.63 4.09 12.90
C VAL A 272 -15.79 3.13 12.64
N SER A 273 -16.33 3.15 11.41
CA SER A 273 -17.42 2.27 10.98
C SER A 273 -17.14 0.80 11.32
N PRO A 274 -18.11 0.05 11.88
CA PRO A 274 -17.97 -1.37 12.16
C PRO A 274 -17.55 -2.22 10.96
N ALA A 275 -17.91 -1.80 9.74
CA ALA A 275 -17.49 -2.46 8.50
C ALA A 275 -15.97 -2.51 8.32
N LEU A 276 -15.23 -1.59 8.97
CA LEU A 276 -13.76 -1.52 8.92
C LEU A 276 -13.08 -2.20 10.11
N HIS A 277 -13.84 -2.74 11.07
CA HIS A 277 -13.25 -3.35 12.28
C HIS A 277 -12.43 -4.61 11.97
N GLY A 278 -12.76 -5.34 10.90
CA GLY A 278 -11.92 -6.44 10.43
C GLY A 278 -10.52 -5.98 10.00
N ALA A 279 -10.45 -4.89 9.23
CA ALA A 279 -9.16 -4.29 8.83
C ALA A 279 -8.41 -3.68 10.03
N ALA A 280 -9.15 -3.07 10.96
CA ALA A 280 -8.58 -2.58 12.22
C ALA A 280 -7.98 -3.72 13.06
N ALA A 281 -8.65 -4.89 13.13
CA ALA A 281 -8.15 -6.05 13.84
C ALA A 281 -6.83 -6.57 13.26
N MET A 282 -6.73 -6.65 11.92
CA MET A 282 -5.45 -7.00 11.26
C MET A 282 -4.34 -6.02 11.61
N SER A 283 -4.64 -4.71 11.63
CA SER A 283 -3.67 -3.69 12.04
C SER A 283 -3.22 -3.88 13.50
N VAL A 284 -4.16 -4.10 14.43
CA VAL A 284 -3.86 -4.32 15.85
C VAL A 284 -3.02 -5.58 16.03
N GLU A 285 -3.39 -6.68 15.38
CA GLU A 285 -2.65 -7.95 15.45
C GLU A 285 -1.21 -7.78 14.96
N SER A 286 -1.01 -7.11 13.84
CA SER A 286 0.32 -6.83 13.27
C SER A 286 1.22 -6.05 14.24
N HIS A 287 0.65 -5.04 14.92
CA HIS A 287 1.35 -4.31 15.98
C HIS A 287 1.71 -5.20 17.18
N LEU A 288 0.77 -6.02 17.65
CA LEU A 288 0.97 -6.91 18.80
C LEU A 288 2.07 -7.94 18.52
N ARG A 289 2.10 -8.51 17.31
CA ARG A 289 3.15 -9.45 16.88
C ARG A 289 4.53 -8.78 16.84
N LYS A 290 4.64 -7.58 16.25
CA LYS A 290 5.89 -6.79 16.28
C LYS A 290 6.34 -6.54 17.72
N LEU A 291 5.44 -6.04 18.58
CA LEU A 291 5.74 -5.74 19.98
C LEU A 291 6.15 -6.99 20.77
N ALA A 292 5.59 -8.16 20.46
CA ALA A 292 5.99 -9.42 21.07
C ALA A 292 7.36 -9.90 20.59
N GLY A 293 7.68 -9.74 19.30
CA GLY A 293 9.04 -9.96 18.79
C GLY A 293 10.08 -9.04 19.45
N GLU A 294 9.67 -7.84 19.88
CA GLU A 294 10.47 -6.90 20.66
C GLU A 294 10.49 -7.19 22.17
N GLY A 295 9.79 -8.22 22.65
CA GLY A 295 9.71 -8.58 24.07
C GLY A 295 8.93 -7.57 24.94
N ARG A 296 8.10 -6.72 24.33
CA ARG A 296 7.33 -5.68 25.03
C ARG A 296 5.97 -6.17 25.49
N VAL A 297 5.35 -7.08 24.76
CA VAL A 297 4.07 -7.71 25.09
C VAL A 297 4.16 -9.22 24.86
N ARG A 298 3.20 -9.97 25.40
CA ARG A 298 3.03 -11.40 25.14
C ARG A 298 1.57 -11.77 24.97
N GLU A 299 1.33 -12.78 24.17
CA GLU A 299 0.04 -13.45 24.07
C GLU A 299 -0.16 -14.42 25.24
N GLN A 300 -1.34 -14.38 25.84
CA GLN A 300 -1.78 -15.25 26.91
C GLN A 300 -2.89 -16.14 26.37
N LEU A 301 -2.57 -17.42 26.19
CA LEU A 301 -3.51 -18.43 25.71
C LEU A 301 -4.21 -19.10 26.89
N ARG A 302 -5.54 -19.23 26.78
CA ARG A 302 -6.38 -19.98 27.72
C ARG A 302 -7.27 -20.93 26.92
N PRO A 303 -7.34 -22.22 27.27
CA PRO A 303 -8.17 -23.18 26.54
C PRO A 303 -9.64 -22.72 26.49
N GLY A 304 -10.22 -22.67 25.28
CA GLY A 304 -11.61 -22.29 25.08
C GLY A 304 -11.92 -20.79 25.15
N GLU A 305 -10.92 -19.93 25.33
CA GLU A 305 -11.09 -18.47 25.39
C GLU A 305 -10.34 -17.77 24.25
N ALA A 306 -10.77 -16.55 23.92
CA ALA A 306 -10.01 -15.68 23.02
C ALA A 306 -8.67 -15.29 23.66
N SER A 307 -7.62 -15.26 22.85
CA SER A 307 -6.29 -14.87 23.35
C SER A 307 -6.28 -13.43 23.83
N ARG A 308 -5.54 -13.19 24.91
CA ARG A 308 -5.37 -11.87 25.53
C ARG A 308 -3.91 -11.46 25.45
N TRP A 309 -3.68 -10.18 25.20
CA TRP A 309 -2.34 -9.61 25.09
C TRP A 309 -2.08 -8.69 26.28
N GLY A 310 -0.85 -8.67 26.79
CA GLY A 310 -0.43 -7.79 27.87
C GLY A 310 1.08 -7.65 27.92
N PHE A 311 1.58 -6.76 28.78
CA PHE A 311 3.02 -6.60 28.99
C PHE A 311 3.67 -7.92 29.48
N VAL A 312 4.94 -8.09 29.13
CA VAL A 312 5.77 -9.22 29.59
C VAL A 312 6.01 -9.12 31.08
#